data_AF-A0A7J9W103-F1
#
_entry.id   AF-A0A7J9W103-F1
#
_cell.length_a   1.000
_cell.length_b   1.000
_cell.length_c   1.000
_cell.angle_alpha   90.00
_cell.angle_beta   90.00
_cell.angle_gamma   90.00
#
_symmetry.space_group_name_H-M   'P 1'
#
loop_
_entity.id
_entity.type
_entity.pdbx_description
1 polymer ?
#
loop_
_entity_poly.entity_id
_entity_poly.type
_entity_poly.pdbx_seq_one_letter_code
_entity_poly.pdbx_strand_id
1 'polypeptide(L)'
;MLLYVGQDADESTDEHEGYVAVRGADGSLSTIWAGPAHEAGVAFVPRCECGWTGSDFPPSTEGHAAARQRWHEDHLQPFLQTRPRGCRTADGPGVIIGCYVPER
;
A
#
# COMPACT_ATOMS: atom_id res chain seq x y z
N MET A 1 -3.26 -8.15 12.54
CA MET A 1 -2.34 -7.61 11.53
C MET A 1 -2.99 -7.84 10.17
N LEU A 2 -3.39 -6.79 9.48
CA LEU A 2 -3.94 -6.87 8.11
C LEU A 2 -2.99 -6.11 7.17
N LEU A 3 -1.73 -6.54 7.18
CA LEU A 3 -0.80 -6.23 6.11
C LEU A 3 -1.39 -6.83 4.83
N TYR A 4 -1.77 -5.98 3.88
CA TYR A 4 -2.16 -6.45 2.55
C TYR A 4 -0.93 -6.43 1.67
N VAL A 5 -0.22 -7.55 1.74
CA VAL A 5 0.84 -7.92 0.79
C VAL A 5 0.09 -8.36 -0.47
N GLY A 6 -0.05 -7.47 -1.45
CA GLY A 6 -0.63 -7.81 -2.75
C GLY A 6 0.14 -8.95 -3.42
N GLN A 7 -0.43 -9.61 -4.42
CA GLN A 7 0.27 -10.71 -5.13
C GLN A 7 1.56 -10.26 -5.85
N ASP A 8 1.75 -8.95 -5.99
CA ASP A 8 2.93 -8.30 -6.58
C ASP A 8 3.90 -7.75 -5.53
N ALA A 9 3.71 -8.08 -4.26
CA ALA A 9 4.62 -7.68 -3.21
C ALA A 9 5.94 -8.45 -3.34
N ASP A 10 6.95 -7.73 -3.78
CA ASP A 10 8.36 -8.10 -3.85
C ASP A 10 9.13 -7.08 -2.99
N GLU A 11 10.37 -7.36 -2.58
CA GLU A 11 11.20 -6.45 -1.75
C GLU A 11 11.32 -5.04 -2.38
N SER A 12 11.08 -4.96 -3.68
CA SER A 12 11.06 -3.74 -4.46
C SER A 12 9.77 -2.89 -4.29
N THR A 13 8.78 -3.37 -3.52
CA THR A 13 7.55 -2.67 -3.11
C THR A 13 7.47 -2.43 -1.60
N ASP A 14 8.52 -2.73 -0.84
CA ASP A 14 8.54 -2.59 0.63
C ASP A 14 8.25 -1.15 1.08
N GLU A 15 8.65 -0.14 0.30
CA GLU A 15 8.31 1.26 0.58
C GLU A 15 6.82 1.62 0.33
N HIS A 16 6.08 0.72 -0.32
CA HIS A 16 4.67 0.87 -0.69
C HIS A 16 3.75 -0.16 -0.04
N GLU A 17 4.01 -0.60 1.20
CA GLU A 17 3.08 -1.45 1.92
C GLU A 17 1.74 -0.74 2.25
N GLY A 18 0.62 -1.37 1.88
CA GLY A 18 -0.73 -0.84 2.05
C GLY A 18 -1.44 -1.34 3.31
N TYR A 19 -2.17 -0.45 3.98
CA TYR A 19 -3.04 -0.80 5.10
C TYR A 19 -4.32 0.04 5.14
N VAL A 20 -5.33 -0.46 5.85
CA VAL A 20 -6.56 0.28 6.12
C VAL A 20 -6.50 0.83 7.53
N ALA A 21 -6.36 2.15 7.65
CA ALA A 21 -6.46 2.84 8.93
C ALA A 21 -7.94 2.99 9.32
N VAL A 22 -8.18 2.99 10.63
CA VAL A 22 -9.46 3.35 11.24
C VAL A 22 -9.39 4.82 11.64
N ARG A 23 -10.37 5.63 11.22
CA ARG A 23 -10.53 7.01 11.70
C ARG A 23 -11.41 7.01 12.94
N GLY A 24 -10.88 7.51 14.05
CA GLY A 24 -11.62 7.73 15.29
C GLY A 24 -12.59 8.91 15.18
N ALA A 25 -13.57 8.98 16.08
CA ALA A 25 -14.50 10.11 16.16
C ALA A 25 -13.81 11.46 16.47
N ASP A 26 -12.61 11.42 17.07
CA ASP A 26 -11.74 12.56 17.31
C ASP A 26 -10.90 12.96 16.08
N GLY A 27 -11.08 12.27 14.95
CA GLY A 27 -10.32 12.49 13.72
C GLY A 27 -8.94 11.81 13.68
N SER A 28 -8.53 11.14 14.77
CA SER A 28 -7.26 10.40 14.79
C SER A 28 -7.28 9.22 13.82
N LEU A 29 -6.12 8.85 13.28
CA LEU A 29 -5.96 7.69 12.40
C LEU A 29 -5.17 6.61 13.13
N SER A 30 -5.65 5.37 13.04
CA SER A 30 -4.91 4.21 13.51
C SER A 30 -3.64 3.99 12.67
N THR A 31 -2.63 3.38 13.29
CA THR A 31 -1.40 2.98 12.60
C THR A 31 -1.52 1.57 12.02
N ILE A 32 -0.56 1.17 11.18
CA ILE A 32 -0.47 -0.19 10.60
C ILE A 32 -0.36 -1.31 11.66
N TRP A 33 0.14 -0.96 12.86
CA TRP A 33 0.33 -1.87 13.99
C TRP A 33 -0.88 -1.92 14.94
N ALA A 34 -1.87 -1.05 14.74
CA ALA A 34 -3.11 -1.14 15.47
C ALA A 34 -3.85 -2.41 15.00
N GLY A 35 -3.96 -3.40 15.90
CA GLY A 35 -4.85 -4.55 15.70
C GLY A 35 -6.30 -4.11 15.47
N PRO A 36 -7.24 -5.04 15.23
CA PRO A 36 -8.61 -4.70 14.84
C PRO A 36 -9.36 -3.97 15.98
N ALA A 37 -9.16 -2.67 16.10
CA ALA A 37 -10.05 -1.73 16.76
C ALA A 37 -11.18 -1.36 15.79
N HIS A 38 -11.69 -2.35 15.06
CA HIS A 38 -12.78 -2.25 14.09
C HIS A 38 -14.03 -1.59 14.71
N GLU A 39 -14.17 -1.67 16.03
CA GLU A 39 -15.43 -1.42 16.74
C GLU A 39 -15.65 0.06 17.13
N ALA A 40 -14.67 0.96 17.01
CA ALA A 40 -14.79 2.35 17.50
C ALA A 40 -14.54 3.44 16.44
N GLY A 41 -14.30 3.06 15.19
CA GLY A 41 -14.05 4.01 14.10
C GLY A 41 -15.30 4.58 13.48
N VAL A 42 -15.21 5.81 12.97
CA VAL A 42 -16.25 6.46 12.15
C VAL A 42 -16.02 6.29 10.65
N ALA A 43 -14.82 5.88 10.23
CA ALA A 43 -14.50 5.58 8.83
C ALA A 43 -13.28 4.67 8.70
N PHE A 44 -13.14 4.04 7.53
CA PHE A 44 -11.92 3.38 7.06
C PHE A 44 -11.19 4.27 6.06
N VAL A 45 -9.86 4.33 6.14
CA VAL A 45 -9.02 5.18 5.30
C VAL A 45 -7.86 4.35 4.73
N PRO A 46 -7.75 4.21 3.40
CA PRO A 46 -6.62 3.52 2.79
C PRO A 46 -5.34 4.36 2.93
N ARG A 47 -4.28 3.71 3.35
CA ARG A 47 -2.99 4.33 3.67
C ARG A 47 -1.86 3.48 3.13
N CYS A 48 -0.71 4.11 2.94
CA CYS A 48 0.51 3.46 2.55
C CYS A 48 1.67 3.91 3.46
N GLU A 49 2.66 3.06 3.66
CA GLU A 49 3.86 3.39 4.45
C GLU A 49 4.62 4.60 3.91
N CYS A 50 4.65 4.80 2.58
CA CYS A 50 5.22 6.01 1.94
C CYS A 50 4.52 7.33 2.31
N GLY A 51 3.42 7.29 3.07
CA GLY A 51 2.66 8.45 3.52
C GLY A 51 1.41 8.76 2.67
N TRP A 52 1.21 8.05 1.55
CA TRP A 52 -0.01 8.21 0.75
C TRP A 52 -1.26 7.90 1.57
N THR A 53 -2.31 8.70 1.36
CA THR A 53 -3.58 8.61 2.06
C THR A 53 -4.71 8.86 1.07
N GLY A 54 -5.67 7.92 0.99
CA GLY A 54 -6.85 8.06 0.16
C GLY A 54 -8.08 8.60 0.92
N SER A 55 -9.24 8.50 0.28
CA SER A 55 -10.51 9.00 0.82
C SER A 55 -11.12 8.09 1.88
N ASP A 56 -12.08 8.62 2.62
CA ASP A 56 -12.82 7.87 3.66
C ASP A 56 -13.84 6.90 3.06
N PHE A 57 -13.99 5.76 3.73
CA PHE A 57 -15.01 4.74 3.47
C PHE A 57 -15.84 4.48 4.72
N PRO A 58 -17.11 4.06 4.58
CA PRO A 58 -17.97 3.74 5.72
C PRO A 58 -17.33 2.70 6.65
N PRO A 59 -17.59 2.74 7.97
CA PRO A 59 -17.07 1.76 8.93
C PRO A 59 -17.86 0.43 8.85
N SER A 60 -17.86 -0.19 7.67
CA SER A 60 -18.47 -1.49 7.40
C SER A 60 -17.47 -2.45 6.75
N THR A 61 -17.79 -3.74 6.74
CA THR A 61 -16.95 -4.74 6.05
C THR A 61 -16.73 -4.41 4.58
N GLU A 62 -17.75 -3.90 3.90
CA GLU A 62 -17.68 -3.44 2.51
C GLU A 62 -16.81 -2.20 2.37
N GLY A 63 -16.91 -1.24 3.30
CA GLY A 63 -16.05 -0.06 3.32
C GLY A 63 -14.57 -0.41 3.53
N HIS A 64 -14.28 -1.38 4.40
CA HIS A 64 -12.93 -1.91 4.57
C HIS A 64 -12.41 -2.58 3.28
N ALA A 65 -13.24 -3.38 2.61
CA ALA A 65 -12.87 -3.98 1.32
C ALA A 65 -12.64 -2.92 0.23
N ALA A 66 -13.50 -1.91 0.15
CA ALA A 66 -13.39 -0.81 -0.80
C ALA A 66 -12.13 0.04 -0.55
N ALA A 67 -11.78 0.31 0.71
CA ALA A 67 -10.55 0.99 1.05
C ALA A 67 -9.33 0.23 0.52
N ARG A 68 -9.24 -1.09 0.75
CA ARG A 68 -8.14 -1.92 0.22
C ARG A 68 -8.06 -1.86 -1.30
N GLN A 69 -9.21 -1.99 -1.97
CA GLN A 69 -9.26 -1.92 -3.44
C GLN A 69 -8.79 -0.56 -3.95
N ARG A 70 -9.17 0.53 -3.28
CA ARG A 70 -8.81 1.90 -3.67
C ARG A 70 -7.35 2.22 -3.46
N TRP A 71 -6.73 1.72 -2.40
CA TRP A 71 -5.27 1.75 -2.29
C TRP A 71 -4.60 1.08 -3.50
N HIS A 72 -5.09 -0.10 -3.90
CA HIS A 72 -4.50 -0.81 -5.02
C HIS A 72 -4.65 -0.04 -6.35
N GLU A 73 -5.86 0.42 -6.66
CA GLU A 73 -6.19 1.12 -7.91
C GLU A 73 -5.56 2.51 -8.00
N ASP A 74 -5.63 3.30 -6.93
CA ASP A 74 -5.29 4.72 -6.97
C ASP A 74 -3.82 4.97 -6.62
N HIS A 75 -3.14 4.00 -5.98
CA HIS A 75 -1.78 4.18 -5.49
C HIS A 75 -0.80 3.13 -6.01
N LEU A 76 -1.04 1.85 -5.72
CA LEU A 76 -0.08 0.80 -6.09
C LEU A 76 0.03 0.62 -7.60
N GLN A 77 -1.09 0.50 -8.31
CA GLN A 77 -1.11 0.22 -9.74
C GLN A 77 -0.42 1.34 -10.57
N PRO A 78 -0.66 2.65 -10.31
CA PRO A 78 0.10 3.72 -10.95
C PRO A 78 1.61 3.66 -10.66
N PHE A 79 2.00 3.35 -9.41
CA PHE A 79 3.40 3.15 -9.07
C PHE A 79 4.01 2.03 -9.93
N LEU A 80 3.41 0.84 -9.94
CA LEU A 80 3.91 -0.30 -10.73
C LEU A 80 4.01 -0.02 -12.24
N GLN A 81 3.11 0.80 -12.79
CA GLN A 81 3.14 1.19 -14.21
C GLN A 81 4.27 2.18 -14.55
N THR A 82 4.66 3.03 -13.61
CA THR A 82 5.71 4.05 -13.80
C THR A 82 7.11 3.53 -13.51
N ARG A 83 7.22 2.38 -12.83
CA ARG A 83 8.51 1.73 -12.58
C ARG A 83 9.17 1.35 -13.91
N PRO A 84 10.46 1.71 -14.12
CA PRO A 84 11.19 1.24 -15.27
C PRO A 84 11.17 -0.29 -15.30
N ARG A 85 10.62 -0.88 -16.37
CA ARG A 85 10.66 -2.33 -16.58
C ARG A 85 12.11 -2.73 -16.79
N GLY A 86 12.78 -3.27 -15.76
CA GLY A 86 14.16 -3.71 -15.91
C GLY A 86 14.96 -3.98 -14.64
N CYS A 87 14.60 -3.38 -13.50
CA CYS A 87 15.26 -3.71 -12.24
C CYS A 87 14.65 -5.00 -11.66
N ARG A 88 15.09 -6.15 -12.17
CA ARG A 88 14.97 -7.41 -11.41
C ARG A 88 15.92 -7.30 -10.23
N THR A 89 15.38 -7.38 -9.01
CA THR A 89 16.16 -7.61 -7.80
C THR A 89 17.00 -8.86 -8.01
N ALA A 90 18.30 -8.72 -7.78
CA ALA A 90 19.25 -9.78 -7.98
C ALA A 90 19.19 -10.72 -6.78
N ASP A 91 18.46 -11.83 -6.88
CA ASP A 91 18.74 -13.01 -6.06
C ASP A 91 18.42 -14.33 -6.79
N GLY A 92 19.33 -14.67 -7.74
CA GLY A 92 19.68 -16.04 -8.18
C GLY A 92 18.97 -16.66 -9.40
N PRO A 93 19.64 -17.55 -10.18
CA PRO A 93 21.00 -17.48 -10.73
C PRO A 93 20.96 -16.98 -12.19
N GLY A 94 21.56 -15.82 -12.44
CA GLY A 94 21.63 -15.23 -13.78
C GLY A 94 21.96 -13.75 -13.71
N VAL A 95 23.22 -13.45 -13.40
CA VAL A 95 23.81 -12.10 -13.33
C VAL A 95 23.37 -11.23 -14.52
N ILE A 96 22.91 -10.00 -14.24
CA ILE A 96 23.07 -8.87 -15.17
C ILE A 96 23.64 -7.68 -14.40
N ILE A 97 24.83 -7.27 -14.84
CA ILE A 97 25.54 -6.07 -14.44
C ILE A 97 24.86 -4.85 -15.07
N GLY A 98 24.60 -3.83 -14.24
CA GLY A 98 24.47 -2.44 -14.67
C GLY A 98 23.06 -2.01 -15.10
N CYS A 99 22.35 -1.30 -14.24
CA CYS A 99 21.26 -0.43 -14.66
C CYS A 99 21.87 0.74 -15.45
N TYR A 100 21.76 0.71 -16.78
CA TYR A 100 22.11 1.86 -17.61
C TYR A 100 20.97 2.89 -17.57
N VAL A 101 21.24 4.06 -17.01
CA VAL A 101 20.38 5.24 -17.10
C VAL A 101 20.95 6.12 -18.21
N PRO A 102 20.29 6.28 -19.38
CA PRO A 102 20.68 7.32 -20.31
C PRO A 102 20.26 8.68 -19.75
N GLU A 103 21.25 9.50 -19.44
CA GLU A 103 21.09 10.89 -19.05
C GLU A 103 20.38 11.68 -20.16
N ARG A 104 19.45 12.57 -19.80
CA ARG A 104 19.03 13.70 -20.64
C ARG A 104 19.19 14.98 -19.86
#